data_AF-A0A949JT37-F1
#
_entry.id   AF-A0A949JT37-F1
#
_cell.length_a   1.000
_cell.length_b   1.000
_cell.length_c   1.000
_cell.angle_alpha   90.00
_cell.angle_beta   90.00
_cell.angle_gamma   90.00
#
_symmetry.space_group_name_H-M   'P 1'
#
loop_
_entity.id
_entity.type
_entity.pdbx_description
1 polymer ?
#
loop_
_entity_poly.entity_id
_entity_poly.type
_entity_poly.pdbx_seq_one_letter_code
_entity_poly.pdbx_strand_id
1 'polypeptide(L)'
;MKITRDVILDLLPLFVSGEGSSDTRKLVEEYIETDPEIAEIVKDPANTGILTEIPVTLTKEDQMEAYKEAKHEMFKRMVLIGAIIAFTTLGISLLAMLLGFFRLSS
;
A
#
# COMPACT_ATOMS: atom_id res chain seq x y z
N MET A 1 2.95 -0.36 36.71
CA MET A 1 1.88 -1.15 36.06
C MET A 1 2.49 -2.49 35.66
N LYS A 2 1.79 -3.62 35.83
CA LYS A 2 2.29 -4.91 35.31
C LYS A 2 1.70 -5.13 33.92
N ILE A 3 2.55 -5.38 32.93
CA ILE A 3 2.11 -5.83 31.60
C ILE A 3 1.60 -7.27 31.77
N THR A 4 0.45 -7.60 31.17
CA THR A 4 -0.11 -8.95 31.23
C THR A 4 0.34 -9.76 30.04
N ARG A 5 0.25 -11.09 30.16
CA ARG A 5 0.53 -12.02 29.07
C ARG A 5 -0.29 -11.74 27.82
N ASP A 6 -1.58 -11.43 27.98
CA ASP A 6 -2.48 -11.15 26.85
C ASP A 6 -2.01 -9.95 26.03
N VAL A 7 -1.53 -8.90 26.70
CA VAL A 7 -0.95 -7.73 26.03
C VAL A 7 0.29 -8.13 25.22
N ILE A 8 1.08 -9.10 25.69
CA ILE A 8 2.23 -9.60 24.93
C ILE A 8 1.78 -10.43 23.73
N LEU A 9 0.76 -11.28 23.89
CA LEU A 9 0.16 -12.04 22.78
C LEU A 9 -0.33 -11.12 21.66
N ASP A 10 -1.00 -10.02 22.02
CA ASP A 10 -1.47 -9.02 21.06
C ASP A 10 -0.32 -8.32 20.30
N LEU A 11 0.88 -8.27 20.90
CA LEU A 11 2.07 -7.67 20.30
C LEU A 11 2.90 -8.65 19.45
N LEU A 12 2.64 -9.96 19.53
CA LEU A 12 3.37 -10.97 18.76
C LEU A 12 3.28 -10.77 17.24
N PRO A 13 2.13 -10.42 16.63
CA PRO A 13 2.07 -10.11 15.20
C PRO A 13 3.06 -9.02 14.78
N LEU A 14 3.17 -7.94 15.57
CA LEU A 14 4.08 -6.81 15.31
C LEU A 14 5.55 -7.18 15.52
N PHE A 15 5.81 -8.07 16.47
CA PHE A 15 7.14 -8.62 16.71
C PHE A 15 7.61 -9.48 15.53
N VAL A 16 6.75 -10.39 15.06
CA VAL A 16 7.03 -11.31 13.95
C VAL A 16 7.10 -10.58 12.61
N SER A 17 6.26 -9.57 12.36
CA SER A 17 6.31 -8.75 11.14
C SER A 17 7.49 -7.78 11.11
N GLY A 18 8.12 -7.52 12.26
CA GLY A 18 9.21 -6.57 12.40
C GLY A 18 8.78 -5.10 12.39
N GLU A 19 7.47 -4.82 12.39
CA GLU A 19 6.88 -3.47 12.33
C GLU A 19 6.81 -2.77 13.70
N GLY A 20 7.03 -3.50 14.79
CA GLY A 20 7.09 -2.95 16.14
C GLY A 20 8.30 -2.02 16.38
N SER A 21 8.14 -1.08 17.33
CA SER A 21 9.26 -0.23 17.78
C SER A 21 10.36 -1.04 18.46
N SER A 22 11.57 -0.46 18.62
CA SER A 22 12.67 -1.11 19.35
C SER A 22 12.29 -1.50 20.77
N ASP A 23 11.48 -0.68 21.44
CA ASP A 23 11.08 -0.90 22.82
C ASP A 23 10.04 -2.01 22.92
N THR A 24 9.12 -2.07 21.95
CA THR A 24 8.16 -3.18 21.80
C THR A 24 8.90 -4.51 21.59
N ARG A 25 9.95 -4.50 20.74
CA ARG A 25 10.75 -5.70 20.46
C ARG A 25 11.43 -6.23 21.72
N LYS A 26 12.12 -5.36 22.46
CA LYS A 26 12.80 -5.73 23.71
C LYS A 26 11.81 -6.27 24.75
N LEU A 27 10.64 -5.65 24.88
CA LEU A 27 9.61 -6.12 25.79
C LEU A 27 9.16 -7.55 25.45
N VAL A 28 8.93 -7.85 24.17
CA VAL A 28 8.53 -9.21 23.76
C VAL A 28 9.68 -10.21 23.94
N GLU A 29 10.93 -9.83 23.67
CA GLU A 29 12.12 -10.66 23.92
C GLU A 29 12.24 -11.07 25.39
N GLU A 30 12.04 -10.14 26.33
CA GLU A 30 12.04 -10.44 27.77
C GLU A 30 10.95 -11.47 28.15
N TYR A 31 9.80 -11.44 27.47
CA TYR A 31 8.74 -12.42 27.68
C TYR A 31 9.01 -13.77 27.00
N ILE A 32 9.72 -13.80 25.87
CA ILE A 32 10.15 -15.05 25.23
C ILE A 32 11.14 -15.80 26.14
N GLU A 33 12.02 -15.09 26.84
CA GLU A 33 12.98 -15.70 27.77
C GLU A 33 12.32 -16.28 29.01
N THR A 34 11.19 -15.71 29.43
CA THR A 34 10.51 -16.05 30.69
C THR A 34 9.27 -16.94 30.52
N ASP A 35 8.63 -16.93 29.35
CA ASP A 35 7.47 -17.73 29.01
C ASP A 35 7.76 -18.66 27.80
N PRO A 36 8.00 -19.96 28.04
CA PRO A 36 8.33 -20.92 26.98
C PRO A 36 7.18 -21.14 25.98
N GLU A 37 5.93 -20.88 26.37
CA GLU A 37 4.78 -20.99 25.47
C GLU A 37 4.81 -19.86 24.42
N ILE A 38 5.19 -18.65 24.84
CA ILE A 38 5.41 -17.53 23.91
C ILE A 38 6.57 -17.83 22.97
N ALA A 39 7.65 -18.44 23.47
CA ALA A 39 8.77 -18.85 22.65
C ALA A 39 8.39 -19.89 21.58
N GLU A 40 7.43 -20.78 21.88
CA GLU A 40 6.91 -21.76 20.92
C GLU A 40 6.05 -21.09 19.84
N ILE A 41 5.17 -20.16 20.22
CA ILE A 41 4.33 -19.38 19.30
C ILE A 41 5.20 -18.60 18.28
N VAL A 42 6.29 -18.01 18.72
CA VAL A 42 7.22 -17.25 17.85
C VAL A 42 8.00 -18.15 16.90
N LYS A 43 8.31 -19.39 17.30
CA LYS A 43 9.05 -20.35 16.46
C LYS A 43 8.19 -20.94 15.36
N ASP A 44 6.91 -21.22 15.64
CA ASP A 44 5.97 -21.78 14.66
C ASP A 44 4.65 -20.99 14.62
N PRO A 45 4.69 -19.76 14.09
CA PRO A 45 3.53 -18.85 14.10
C PRO A 45 2.36 -19.38 13.27
N ALA A 46 2.63 -20.16 12.22
CA ALA A 46 1.62 -20.68 11.30
C ALA A 46 0.79 -21.83 11.90
N ASN A 47 1.39 -22.63 12.77
CA ASN A 47 0.78 -23.84 13.33
C ASN A 47 0.00 -23.57 14.63
N THR A 48 0.26 -22.43 15.27
CA THR A 48 -0.34 -22.11 16.57
C THR A 48 -1.71 -21.43 16.46
N GLY A 49 -2.14 -21.01 15.26
CA GLY A 49 -3.46 -20.38 15.05
C GLY A 49 -3.64 -18.99 15.68
N ILE A 50 -2.67 -18.54 16.48
CA ILE A 50 -2.66 -17.22 17.14
C ILE A 50 -2.28 -16.11 16.14
N LEU A 51 -1.54 -16.46 15.09
CA LEU A 51 -0.96 -15.52 14.13
C LEU A 51 -1.52 -15.69 12.72
N THR A 52 -2.70 -16.31 12.59
CA THR A 52 -3.36 -16.65 11.31
C THR A 52 -3.69 -15.41 10.45
N GLU A 53 -3.68 -14.21 11.03
CA GLU A 53 -3.90 -12.94 10.33
C GLU A 53 -2.67 -12.02 10.35
N ILE A 54 -1.43 -12.54 10.46
CA ILE A 54 -0.29 -11.66 10.12
C ILE A 54 -0.46 -11.29 8.64
N PRO A 55 -0.68 -10.00 8.30
CA PRO A 55 -0.77 -9.58 6.92
C PRO A 55 0.53 -10.02 6.26
N VAL A 56 0.40 -10.80 5.18
CA VAL A 56 1.53 -11.25 4.35
C VAL A 56 2.52 -10.11 4.23
N THR A 57 3.75 -10.33 4.70
CA THR A 57 4.83 -9.37 4.57
C THR A 57 4.98 -9.10 3.07
N LEU A 58 4.35 -8.02 2.59
CA LEU A 58 4.36 -7.67 1.18
C LEU A 58 5.82 -7.44 0.81
N THR A 59 6.38 -8.39 0.08
CA THR A 59 7.75 -8.28 -0.40
C THR A 59 7.83 -7.07 -1.32
N LYS A 60 9.02 -6.50 -1.50
CA LYS A 60 9.17 -5.33 -2.40
C LYS A 60 8.68 -5.66 -3.81
N GLU A 61 8.79 -6.92 -4.18
CA GLU A 61 8.27 -7.51 -5.41
C GLU A 61 6.74 -7.40 -5.47
N ASP A 62 6.02 -7.82 -4.43
CA ASP A 62 4.55 -7.73 -4.36
C ASP A 62 4.05 -6.28 -4.40
N GLN A 63 4.74 -5.37 -3.69
CA GLN A 63 4.43 -3.94 -3.71
C GLN A 63 4.64 -3.33 -5.11
N MET A 64 5.69 -3.77 -5.80
CA MET A 64 6.01 -3.30 -7.15
C MET A 64 5.02 -3.84 -8.19
N GLU A 65 4.54 -5.07 -8.04
CA GLU A 65 3.49 -5.63 -8.90
C GLU A 65 2.17 -4.87 -8.73
N ALA A 66 1.70 -4.67 -7.50
CA ALA A 66 0.49 -3.90 -7.23
C ALA A 66 0.61 -2.44 -7.76
N TYR A 67 1.79 -1.83 -7.61
CA TYR A 67 2.07 -0.51 -8.18
C TYR A 67 2.02 -0.50 -9.71
N LYS A 68 2.59 -1.51 -10.38
CA LYS A 68 2.58 -1.63 -11.85
C LYS A 68 1.16 -1.84 -12.37
N GLU A 69 0.35 -2.68 -11.73
CA GLU A 69 -1.05 -2.88 -12.09
C GLU A 69 -1.86 -1.58 -11.94
N ALA A 70 -1.74 -0.90 -10.80
CA ALA A 70 -2.42 0.38 -10.57
C ALA A 70 -2.00 1.45 -11.59
N LYS A 71 -0.69 1.54 -11.88
CA LYS A 71 -0.13 2.51 -12.83
C LYS A 71 -0.60 2.25 -14.25
N HIS A 72 -0.74 1.00 -14.66
CA HIS A 72 -1.18 0.64 -16.00
C HIS A 72 -2.61 1.15 -16.29
N GLU A 73 -3.51 1.02 -15.33
CA GLU A 73 -4.89 1.49 -15.46
C GLU A 73 -5.01 3.02 -15.39
N MET A 74 -4.20 3.67 -14.56
CA MET A 74 -4.12 5.13 -14.52
C MET A 74 -3.61 5.70 -15.84
N PHE A 75 -2.62 5.07 -16.46
CA PHE A 75 -2.02 5.57 -17.70
C PHE A 75 -3.02 5.58 -18.87
N LYS A 76 -3.84 4.53 -19.02
CA LYS A 76 -4.88 4.48 -20.06
C LYS A 76 -5.88 5.62 -19.92
N ARG A 77 -6.38 5.85 -18.70
CA ARG A 77 -7.33 6.95 -18.40
C ARG A 77 -6.70 8.31 -18.67
N MET A 78 -5.45 8.50 -18.27
CA MET A 78 -4.72 9.74 -18.48
C MET A 78 -4.51 10.04 -19.96
N VAL A 79 -4.15 9.04 -20.77
CA VAL A 79 -3.98 9.19 -22.23
C VAL A 79 -5.31 9.55 -22.91
N LEU A 80 -6.41 8.88 -22.53
CA LEU A 80 -7.72 9.14 -23.11
C LEU A 80 -8.21 10.57 -22.80
N ILE A 81 -8.07 11.01 -21.55
CA ILE A 81 -8.43 12.38 -21.15
C ILE A 81 -7.56 13.39 -21.91
N GLY A 82 -6.25 13.15 -22.00
CA GLY A 82 -5.33 14.00 -22.75
C GLY A 82 -5.72 14.12 -24.22
N ALA A 83 -6.11 13.02 -24.86
CA ALA A 83 -6.56 13.01 -26.25
C ALA A 83 -7.84 13.85 -26.44
N ILE A 84 -8.84 13.70 -25.56
CA ILE A 84 -10.07 14.50 -25.62
C ILE A 84 -9.76 15.99 -25.51
N ILE A 85 -8.91 16.39 -24.57
CA ILE A 85 -8.52 17.80 -24.39
C ILE A 85 -7.79 18.32 -25.64
N ALA A 86 -6.88 17.54 -26.21
CA ALA A 86 -6.15 17.92 -27.42
C ALA A 86 -7.07 18.11 -28.63
N PHE A 87 -7.98 17.16 -28.88
CA PHE A 87 -8.91 17.25 -30.02
C PHE A 87 -9.91 18.38 -29.86
N THR A 88 -10.45 18.59 -28.66
CA THR A 88 -11.40 19.67 -28.39
C THR A 88 -10.75 21.05 -28.54
N THR A 89 -9.54 21.24 -28.00
CA THR A 89 -8.80 22.51 -28.14
C THR A 89 -8.39 22.78 -29.59
N LEU A 90 -7.90 21.78 -30.32
CA LEU A 90 -7.60 21.90 -31.75
C LEU A 90 -8.85 22.24 -32.57
N GLY A 91 -9.97 21.56 -32.32
CA GLY A 91 -11.24 21.80 -33.01
C GLY A 91 -11.77 23.22 -32.78
N ILE A 92 -11.76 23.70 -31.53
CA ILE A 92 -12.19 25.07 -31.19
C ILE A 92 -11.28 26.10 -31.84
N SER A 93 -9.96 25.90 -31.81
CA SER A 93 -8.99 26.81 -32.42
C SER A 93 -9.20 26.93 -33.93
N LEU A 94 -9.40 25.80 -34.61
CA LEU A 94 -9.61 25.76 -36.06
C LEU A 94 -10.95 26.42 -36.46
N LEU A 95 -12.00 26.20 -35.66
CA LEU A 95 -13.29 26.85 -35.88
C LEU A 95 -13.22 28.37 -35.66
N ALA A 96 -12.51 28.82 -34.63
CA ALA A 96 -12.27 30.25 -34.38
C ALA A 96 -11.48 30.91 -35.52
N MET A 97 -10.46 30.22 -36.05
CA MET A 97 -9.68 30.70 -37.20
C MET A 97 -10.54 30.87 -38.45
N LEU A 98 -11.41 29.89 -38.75
CA LEU A 98 -12.33 29.96 -39.89
C LEU A 98 -13.33 31.12 -39.75
N LEU A 99 -13.94 31.29 -38.57
CA LEU A 99 -14.86 32.39 -38.31
C LEU A 99 -14.18 33.76 -38.41
N GLY A 100 -12.95 33.87 -37.92
CA GLY A 100 -12.14 35.09 -38.05
C GLY A 100 -11.83 35.43 -39.51
N PHE A 101 -11.47 34.42 -40.31
CA PHE A 101 -11.21 34.59 -41.74
C PHE A 101 -12.45 35.05 -42.52
N PHE A 102 -13.61 34.44 -42.27
CA PHE A 102 -14.88 34.86 -42.88
C PHE A 102 -15.24 36.32 -42.54
N ARG A 103 -14.96 36.76 -41.31
CA ARG A 103 -15.25 38.13 -40.87
C ARG A 103 -14.33 39.18 -41.50
N LEU A 104 -13.13 38.80 -41.92
CA LEU A 104 -12.19 39.69 -42.61
C LEU A 104 -12.48 39.79 -44.12
N SER A 105 -13.16 38.80 -44.68
CA SER A 105 -13.44 38.69 -46.12
C SER A 105 -14.80 39.28 -46.54
N SER A 106 -15.67 39.65 -45.58
CA SER A 106 -16.98 40.27 -45.81
C SER A 106 -16.95 41.75 -45.48
#